data_AF-A0A7C5HX77-F1
#
_entry.id   AF-A0A7C5HX77-F1
#
_cell.length_a   1.000
_cell.length_b   1.000
_cell.length_c   1.000
_cell.angle_alpha   90.00
_cell.angle_beta   90.00
_cell.angle_gamma   90.00
#
_symmetry.space_group_name_H-M   'P 1'
#
loop_
_entity.id
_entity.type
_entity.pdbx_description
1 polymer ?
#
loop_
_entity_poly.entity_id
_entity_poly.type
_entity_poly.pdbx_seq_one_letter_code
_entity_poly.pdbx_strand_id
1 'polypeptide(L)'
;DIAVERNATGRQVDSFETRLSLNGLGEVPAVFIRAPLVHRVGPEVEVLATWDERPVMVRQGPLLAASFHPELTDDTRVHEFFLNVCRKEWAWRR
;
A
#
# COMPACT_ATOMS: atom_id res chain seq x y z
N ASP A 1 -2.95 -1.81 -13.94
CA ASP A 1 -4.37 -1.84 -13.53
C ASP A 1 -4.59 -2.63 -12.27
N ILE A 2 -5.42 -2.11 -11.37
CA ILE A 2 -5.89 -2.82 -10.18
C ILE A 2 -7.42 -2.76 -10.13
N ALA A 3 -8.07 -3.84 -9.69
CA ALA A 3 -9.49 -3.83 -9.38
C ALA A 3 -9.66 -3.81 -7.87
N VAL A 4 -10.35 -2.79 -7.37
CA VAL A 4 -10.59 -2.54 -5.95
C VAL A 4 -12.09 -2.59 -5.71
N GLU A 5 -12.51 -3.38 -4.72
CA GLU A 5 -13.91 -3.43 -4.30
C GLU A 5 -14.07 -2.58 -3.04
N ARG A 6 -15.06 -1.68 -3.07
CA ARG A 6 -15.43 -0.88 -1.89
C ARG A 6 -16.30 -1.78 -1.00
N ASN A 7 -15.85 -2.06 0.23
CA ASN A 7 -16.61 -2.78 1.26
C ASN A 7 -16.98 -4.25 0.92
N ALA A 8 -16.00 -5.09 0.57
CA ALA A 8 -16.26 -6.46 0.11
C ALA A 8 -16.57 -7.51 1.21
N THR A 9 -16.77 -7.13 2.48
CA THR A 9 -17.17 -8.07 3.54
C THR A 9 -18.08 -7.42 4.59
N GLY A 10 -19.14 -8.16 4.96
CA GLY A 10 -20.14 -7.74 5.93
C GLY A 10 -19.57 -7.61 7.35
N ARG A 11 -20.13 -6.62 8.06
CA ARG A 11 -19.83 -6.14 9.42
C ARG A 11 -18.45 -5.50 9.56
N GLN A 12 -18.50 -4.17 9.69
CA GLN A 12 -17.44 -3.28 10.11
C GLN A 12 -16.55 -3.93 11.18
N VAL A 13 -15.34 -4.34 10.81
CA VAL A 13 -14.22 -4.32 11.75
C VAL A 13 -13.65 -2.91 11.60
N ASP A 14 -14.24 -1.99 12.36
CA ASP A 14 -13.85 -0.59 12.45
C ASP A 14 -12.39 -0.51 12.87
N SER A 15 -11.57 0.25 12.15
CA SER A 15 -10.21 0.69 12.51
C SER A 15 -9.32 -0.32 13.26
N PHE A 16 -8.31 -0.89 12.60
CA PHE A 16 -7.30 -1.70 13.29
C PHE A 16 -5.88 -1.27 12.93
N GLU A 17 -4.95 -1.58 13.83
CA GLU A 17 -3.53 -1.34 13.66
C GLU A 17 -2.79 -2.67 13.61
N THR A 18 -1.77 -2.75 12.76
CA THR A 18 -0.90 -3.92 12.66
C THR A 18 0.50 -3.51 12.20
N ARG A 19 1.43 -4.46 12.14
CA ARG A 19 2.71 -4.30 11.45
C ARG A 19 2.64 -5.01 10.10
N LEU A 20 3.06 -4.32 9.05
CA LEU A 20 3.18 -4.90 7.71
C LEU A 20 4.64 -5.09 7.37
N SER A 21 4.97 -6.27 6.84
CA SER A 21 6.27 -6.50 6.22
C SER A 21 6.27 -5.92 4.82
N LEU A 22 7.08 -4.88 4.59
CA LEU A 22 7.24 -4.26 3.29
C LEU A 22 8.56 -4.71 2.67
N ASN A 23 8.46 -5.17 1.43
CA ASN A 23 9.64 -5.52 0.63
C ASN A 23 10.58 -4.29 0.52
N GLY A 24 11.76 -4.38 1.12
CA GLY A 24 12.78 -3.32 1.12
C GLY A 24 12.68 -2.28 2.24
N LEU A 25 11.69 -2.34 3.13
CA LEU A 25 11.54 -1.41 4.27
C LEU A 25 11.43 -2.12 5.63
N GLY A 26 11.26 -3.44 5.64
CA GLY A 26 11.05 -4.23 6.86
C GLY A 26 9.64 -4.02 7.43
N GLU A 27 9.47 -4.27 8.73
CA GLU A 27 8.17 -4.08 9.37
C GLU A 27 7.87 -2.60 9.63
N VAL A 28 6.73 -2.13 9.14
CA VAL A 28 6.21 -0.77 9.36
C VAL A 28 4.86 -0.82 10.08
N PRO A 29 4.52 0.16 10.93
CA PRO A 29 3.17 0.28 11.46
C PRO A 29 2.19 0.63 10.34
N ALA A 30 0.97 0.07 10.40
CA ALA A 30 -0.08 0.31 9.43
C ALA A 30 -1.44 0.45 10.12
N VAL A 31 -2.12 1.56 9.83
CA VAL A 31 -3.44 1.89 10.37
C VAL A 31 -4.48 1.71 9.28
N PHE A 32 -5.41 0.78 9.45
CA PHE A 32 -6.45 0.50 8.47
C PHE A 32 -7.77 1.09 8.93
N ILE A 33 -8.36 2.02 8.16
CA ILE A 33 -9.68 2.60 8.46
C ILE A 33 -10.61 2.30 7.30
N ARG A 34 -11.58 1.38 7.51
CA ARG A 34 -12.54 0.97 6.47
C ARG A 34 -11.85 0.63 5.14
N ALA A 35 -10.76 -0.13 5.24
CA ALA A 35 -9.84 -0.35 4.15
C ALA A 35 -10.49 -1.13 3.00
N PRO A 36 -10.34 -0.66 1.75
CA PRO A 36 -10.85 -1.39 0.59
C PRO A 36 -10.01 -2.64 0.32
N LEU A 37 -10.63 -3.66 -0.25
CA LEU A 37 -9.98 -4.93 -0.59
C LEU A 37 -9.53 -4.91 -2.04
N VAL A 38 -8.25 -5.23 -2.29
CA VAL A 38 -7.70 -5.38 -3.65
C VAL A 38 -7.95 -6.82 -4.10
N HIS A 39 -8.76 -7.01 -5.15
CA HIS A 39 -9.15 -8.34 -5.62
C HIS A 39 -8.33 -8.83 -6.81
N ARG A 40 -7.77 -7.90 -7.60
CA ARG A 40 -6.99 -8.25 -8.78
C ARG A 40 -5.88 -7.24 -9.01
N VAL A 41 -4.69 -7.76 -9.25
CA VAL A 41 -3.52 -7.01 -9.69
C VAL A 41 -3.20 -7.39 -11.15
N GLY A 42 -2.93 -6.39 -11.98
CA GLY A 42 -2.44 -6.61 -13.35
C GLY A 42 -0.99 -7.13 -13.37
N PRO A 43 -0.51 -7.64 -14.51
CA PRO A 43 0.83 -8.25 -14.62
C PRO A 43 1.99 -7.27 -14.39
N GLU A 44 1.77 -5.97 -14.58
CA GLU A 44 2.77 -4.92 -14.36
C GLU A 44 2.74 -4.35 -12.92
N VAL A 45 1.87 -4.87 -12.05
CA VAL A 45 1.70 -4.38 -10.68
C VAL A 45 2.59 -5.18 -9.74
N GLU A 46 3.50 -4.50 -9.08
CA GLU A 46 4.32 -5.03 -8.01
C GLU A 46 3.53 -4.99 -6.69
N VAL A 47 3.41 -6.12 -6.00
CA VAL A 47 2.85 -6.18 -4.64
C VAL A 47 3.97 -5.95 -3.64
N LEU A 48 3.87 -4.85 -2.89
CA LEU A 48 4.90 -4.42 -1.93
C LEU A 48 4.63 -4.92 -0.51
N ALA A 49 3.35 -5.12 -0.17
CA ALA A 49 2.91 -5.66 1.12
C ALA A 49 1.59 -6.41 0.98
N THR A 50 1.44 -7.46 1.78
CA THR A 50 0.20 -8.21 1.95
C THR A 50 -0.24 -8.24 3.41
N TRP A 51 -1.54 -8.32 3.63
CA TRP A 51 -2.15 -8.61 4.92
C TRP A 51 -3.25 -9.62 4.71
N ASP A 52 -3.26 -10.72 5.47
CA ASP A 52 -4.19 -11.83 5.29
C ASP A 52 -4.23 -12.34 3.84
N GLU A 53 -3.03 -12.54 3.25
CA GLU A 53 -2.81 -12.94 1.85
C GLU A 53 -3.34 -11.97 0.78
N ARG A 54 -3.82 -10.79 1.17
CA ARG A 54 -4.37 -9.77 0.26
C ARG A 54 -3.40 -8.61 0.07
N PRO A 55 -3.22 -8.10 -1.16
CA PRO A 55 -2.41 -6.92 -1.39
C PRO A 55 -2.96 -5.69 -0.66
N VAL A 56 -2.11 -5.04 0.12
CA VAL A 56 -2.44 -3.79 0.85
C VAL A 56 -1.55 -2.62 0.47
N MET A 57 -0.46 -2.88 -0.24
CA MET A 57 0.37 -1.87 -0.89
C MET A 57 0.85 -2.40 -2.23
N VAL A 58 0.65 -1.62 -3.28
CA VAL A 58 0.97 -1.99 -4.65
C VAL A 58 1.60 -0.82 -5.39
N ARG A 59 2.41 -1.14 -6.40
CA ARG A 59 3.09 -0.17 -7.25
C ARG A 59 2.98 -0.54 -8.72
N GLN A 60 2.80 0.46 -9.59
CA GLN A 60 2.96 0.32 -11.03
C GLN A 60 3.70 1.56 -11.57
N GLY A 61 4.99 1.42 -11.88
CA GLY A 61 5.86 2.53 -12.26
C GLY A 61 5.92 3.63 -11.17
N PRO A 62 5.54 4.89 -11.47
CA PRO A 62 5.48 5.98 -10.49
C PRO A 62 4.23 5.95 -9.59
N LEU A 63 3.25 5.10 -9.89
CA LEU A 63 1.99 5.04 -9.15
C LEU A 63 2.15 4.12 -7.93
N LEU A 64 1.75 4.63 -6.77
CA LEU A 64 1.74 3.90 -5.51
C LEU A 64 0.33 3.95 -4.92
N ALA A 65 -0.17 2.82 -4.46
CA ALA A 65 -1.46 2.73 -3.78
C ALA A 65 -1.32 1.89 -2.50
N ALA A 66 -1.93 2.37 -1.42
CA ALA A 66 -2.01 1.68 -0.14
C ALA A 66 -3.45 1.67 0.36
N SER A 67 -3.88 0.59 1.04
CA SER A 67 -5.19 0.49 1.69
C SER A 67 -5.15 0.85 3.18
N PHE A 68 -3.99 1.23 3.70
CA PHE A 68 -3.77 1.75 5.05
C PHE A 68 -3.32 3.21 5.01
N HIS A 69 -3.30 3.83 6.19
CA HIS A 69 -2.99 5.23 6.42
C HIS A 69 -1.60 5.39 7.05
N PRO A 70 -0.51 5.42 6.25
CA PRO A 70 0.83 5.66 6.77
C PRO A 70 0.96 7.03 7.47
N GLU A 71 0.12 8.00 7.12
CA GLU A 71 0.08 9.34 7.70
C GLU A 71 -0.43 9.40 9.14
N LEU A 72 -1.06 8.32 9.61
CA LEU A 72 -1.55 8.20 10.99
C LEU A 72 -0.52 7.53 11.91
N THR A 73 0.75 7.46 11.47
CA THR A 73 1.88 6.92 12.24
C THR A 73 3.03 7.92 12.21
N ASP A 74 3.91 7.87 13.21
CA ASP A 74 5.16 8.65 13.21
C ASP A 74 6.24 8.07 12.28
N ASP A 75 5.96 6.96 11.59
CA ASP A 75 6.91 6.26 10.73
C ASP A 75 6.86 6.80 9.29
N THR A 76 7.91 7.53 8.90
CA THR A 76 8.00 8.19 7.61
C THR A 76 8.44 7.27 6.47
N ARG A 77 8.80 6.01 6.73
CA ARG A 77 9.45 5.13 5.73
C ARG A 77 8.60 4.91 4.48
N VAL A 78 7.27 4.84 4.62
CA VAL A 78 6.35 4.71 3.46
C VAL A 78 6.34 5.98 2.61
N HIS A 79 6.34 7.16 3.26
CA HIS A 79 6.41 8.45 2.57
C HIS A 79 7.77 8.64 1.88
N GLU A 80 8.86 8.29 2.56
CA GLU A 80 10.21 8.34 2.00
C GLU A 80 10.36 7.41 0.79
N PHE A 81 9.78 6.21 0.88
CA PHE A 81 9.72 5.28 -0.25
C PHE A 81 9.00 5.90 -1.46
N PHE A 82 7.84 6.52 -1.24
CA PHE A 82 7.11 7.22 -2.30
C PHE A 82 7.95 8.34 -2.94
N LEU A 83 8.57 9.19 -2.13
CA LEU A 83 9.45 10.27 -2.63
C LEU A 83 10.64 9.73 -3.43
N ASN A 84 11.20 8.58 -3.02
CA ASN A 84 12.29 7.93 -3.74
C ASN A 84 11.82 7.36 -5.09
N VAL A 85 10.61 6.81 -5.17
CA VAL A 85 9.98 6.40 -6.43
C VAL A 85 9.83 7.61 -7.35
N CYS A 86 9.21 8.70 -6.88
CA CYS A 86 9.04 9.92 -7.69
C CYS A 86 10.38 10.48 -8.21
N ARG A 87 11.41 10.52 -7.36
CA ARG A 87 12.75 11.00 -7.76
C ARG A 87 13.37 10.15 -8.86
N LYS A 88 13.29 8.82 -8.76
CA LYS A 88 13.84 7.89 -9.77
C LYS A 88 13.13 8.03 -11.11
N GLU A 89 11.81 8.10 -11.10
CA GLU A 89 10.98 8.23 -12.30
C GLU A 89 11.20 9.59 -12.99
N TRP A 90 11.37 10.68 -12.22
CA TRP A 90 11.72 11.99 -12.76
C TRP A 90 13.15 12.10 -13.27
N ALA A 91 14.10 11.36 -12.68
CA ALA A 91 15.47 11.29 -13.19
C ALA A 91 15.54 10.58 -14.54
N TRP A 92 14.70 9.56 -14.76
CA TRP A 92 14.66 8.80 -16.02
C TRP A 92 13.99 9.55 -17.20
N ARG A 93 13.17 10.56 -16.91
CA ARG A 93 12.48 11.39 -17.92
C ARG A 93 13.31 12.59 -18.42
N ARG A 94 14.50 12.82 -17.86
CA ARG A 94 15.47 13.82 -18.32
C ARG A 94 16.52 13.16 -19.20
#